data_AF-A0A445D185-F1
#
_entry.id   AF-A0A445D185-F1
#
_cell.length_a   1.000
_cell.length_b   1.000
_cell.length_c   1.000
_cell.angle_alpha   90.00
_cell.angle_beta   90.00
_cell.angle_gamma   90.00
#
_symmetry.space_group_name_H-M   'P 1'
#
loop_
_entity.id
_entity.type
_entity.pdbx_description
1 polymer ?
#
loop_
_entity_poly.entity_id
_entity_poly.type
_entity_poly.pdbx_seq_one_letter_code
_entity_poly.pdbx_strand_id
1 'polypeptide(L)'
;MLKYHGNYLIYMVQLLQMYRGAKAILEDIKNYPLNDAAETVNEIGSTIRRAMGGTSGIIDTIFCKAAYTQLKPSSGSVVMPKQWAEALAASIAAVTKYGGASAGYRTLLDALLPASSVLQEKLNAGENPITAFVLSSEAALTGAELTKKMQAQAGRSTYVSSELLSTVPDPGAMAVATWYRVAALALQQKYKS
;
A
#
# COMPACT_ATOMS: atom_id res chain seq x y z
N MET A 1 -32.41 8.24 8.70
CA MET A 1 -32.02 6.87 8.28
C MET A 1 -31.25 6.80 6.95
N LEU A 2 -31.57 7.57 5.90
CA LEU A 2 -30.87 7.48 4.60
C LEU A 2 -29.39 7.94 4.60
N LYS A 3 -29.01 8.95 5.41
CA LYS A 3 -27.60 9.39 5.53
C LYS A 3 -26.66 8.32 6.10
N TYR A 4 -27.13 7.51 7.05
CA TYR A 4 -26.32 6.44 7.65
C TYR A 4 -26.01 5.31 6.66
N HIS A 5 -26.95 4.97 5.77
CA HIS A 5 -26.74 3.91 4.76
C HIS A 5 -25.74 4.33 3.66
N GLY A 6 -25.69 5.62 3.31
CA GLY A 6 -24.73 6.14 2.33
C GLY A 6 -23.28 6.08 2.81
N ASN A 7 -23.04 6.26 4.11
CA ASN A 7 -21.69 6.30 4.67
C ASN A 7 -20.98 4.94 4.58
N TYR A 8 -21.67 3.84 4.88
CA TYR A 8 -21.12 2.48 4.73
C TYR A 8 -20.97 2.07 3.27
N LEU A 9 -21.85 2.56 2.38
CA LEU A 9 -21.78 2.27 0.95
C LEU A 9 -20.46 2.79 0.33
N ILE A 10 -19.97 3.96 0.77
CA ILE A 10 -18.69 4.51 0.30
C ILE A 10 -17.54 3.54 0.60
N TYR A 11 -17.52 2.96 1.80
CA TYR A 11 -16.47 2.01 2.21
C TYR A 11 -16.62 0.68 1.49
N MET A 12 -17.85 0.18 1.34
CA MET A 12 -18.13 -1.05 0.59
C MET A 12 -17.65 -0.93 -0.88
N VAL A 13 -17.96 0.18 -1.55
CA VAL A 13 -17.52 0.41 -2.93
C VAL A 13 -15.99 0.46 -3.00
N GLN A 14 -15.32 1.11 -2.04
CA GLN A 14 -13.86 1.16 -2.02
C GLN A 14 -13.24 -0.23 -1.84
N LEU A 15 -13.75 -1.04 -0.91
CA LEU A 15 -13.28 -2.41 -0.68
C LEU A 15 -13.51 -3.32 -1.90
N LEU A 16 -14.66 -3.19 -2.57
CA LEU A 16 -14.96 -3.94 -3.80
C LEU A 16 -13.96 -3.64 -4.92
N GLN A 17 -13.49 -2.40 -5.05
CA GLN A 17 -12.50 -2.03 -6.06
C GLN A 17 -11.14 -2.67 -5.76
N MET A 18 -10.73 -2.69 -4.48
CA MET A 18 -9.47 -3.33 -4.07
C MET A 18 -9.53 -4.85 -4.27
N TYR A 19 -10.67 -5.47 -3.97
CA TYR A 19 -10.90 -6.89 -4.24
C TYR A 19 -10.81 -7.22 -5.75
N ARG A 20 -11.41 -6.39 -6.62
CA ARG A 20 -11.31 -6.55 -8.08
C ARG A 20 -9.87 -6.47 -8.57
N GLY A 21 -9.09 -5.50 -8.08
CA GLY A 21 -7.67 -5.38 -8.40
C GLY A 21 -6.87 -6.61 -7.98
N ALA A 22 -7.04 -7.06 -6.73
CA ALA A 22 -6.36 -8.25 -6.22
C ALA A 22 -6.71 -9.52 -7.01
N LYS A 23 -8.00 -9.70 -7.36
CA LYS A 23 -8.44 -10.83 -8.17
C LYS A 23 -7.83 -10.82 -9.57
N ALA A 24 -7.81 -9.66 -10.22
CA ALA A 24 -7.19 -9.52 -11.54
C ALA A 24 -5.69 -9.82 -11.50
N ILE A 25 -4.97 -9.35 -10.48
CA ILE A 25 -3.55 -9.69 -10.28
C ILE A 25 -3.37 -11.21 -10.18
N LEU A 26 -4.22 -11.90 -9.42
CA LEU A 26 -4.15 -13.35 -9.28
C LEU A 26 -4.43 -14.10 -10.60
N GLU A 27 -5.33 -13.59 -11.43
CA GLU A 27 -5.64 -14.16 -12.75
C GLU A 27 -4.49 -13.93 -13.76
N ASP A 28 -3.84 -12.77 -13.68
CA ASP A 28 -2.81 -12.34 -14.62
C ASP A 28 -1.38 -12.78 -14.25
N ILE A 29 -1.13 -13.15 -12.99
CA ILE A 29 0.21 -13.48 -12.46
C ILE A 29 0.95 -14.56 -13.26
N LYS A 30 0.20 -15.48 -13.88
CA LYS A 30 0.75 -16.55 -14.76
C LYS A 30 1.50 -16.01 -15.99
N ASN A 31 1.25 -14.75 -16.36
CA ASN A 31 1.86 -14.08 -17.50
C ASN A 31 2.97 -13.10 -17.10
N TYR A 32 3.22 -12.93 -15.79
CA TYR A 32 4.19 -11.94 -15.31
C TYR A 32 5.63 -12.44 -15.44
N PRO A 33 6.60 -11.55 -15.69
CA PRO A 33 8.02 -11.87 -15.67
C PRO A 33 8.53 -11.99 -14.22
N LEU A 34 8.13 -13.06 -13.51
CA LEU A 34 8.39 -13.27 -12.07
C LEU A 34 9.88 -13.38 -11.69
N ASN A 35 10.77 -13.50 -12.68
CA ASN A 35 12.22 -13.48 -12.50
C ASN A 35 12.82 -12.06 -12.51
N ASP A 36 12.05 -11.04 -12.87
CA ASP A 36 12.45 -9.64 -12.84
C ASP A 36 11.49 -8.83 -11.95
N ALA A 37 11.99 -8.35 -10.82
CA ALA A 37 11.20 -7.63 -9.84
C ALA A 37 10.64 -6.30 -10.38
N ALA A 38 11.41 -5.58 -11.19
CA ALA A 38 10.96 -4.30 -11.75
C ALA A 38 9.80 -4.56 -12.73
N GLU A 39 9.99 -5.47 -13.68
CA GLU A 39 8.95 -5.79 -14.67
C GLU A 39 7.71 -6.41 -14.01
N THR A 40 7.88 -7.27 -13.00
CA THR A 40 6.75 -7.81 -12.23
C THR A 40 5.93 -6.70 -11.59
N VAL A 41 6.58 -5.71 -10.95
CA VAL A 41 5.89 -4.56 -10.35
C VAL A 41 5.20 -3.69 -11.41
N ASN A 42 5.80 -3.54 -12.59
CA ASN A 42 5.20 -2.82 -13.70
C ASN A 42 3.92 -3.52 -14.19
N GLU A 43 3.94 -4.85 -14.35
CA GLU A 43 2.76 -5.63 -14.73
C GLU A 43 1.65 -5.59 -13.68
N ILE A 44 2.01 -5.65 -12.39
CA ILE A 44 1.04 -5.43 -11.30
C ILE A 44 0.37 -4.06 -11.45
N GLY A 45 1.15 -3.00 -11.71
CA GLY A 45 0.62 -1.65 -11.94
C GLY A 45 -0.29 -1.56 -13.16
N SER A 46 0.06 -2.24 -14.26
CA SER A 46 -0.78 -2.32 -15.47
C SER A 46 -2.11 -3.02 -15.21
N THR A 47 -2.08 -4.13 -14.47
CA THR A 47 -3.29 -4.87 -14.08
C THR A 47 -4.18 -4.04 -13.16
N ILE A 48 -3.61 -3.37 -12.16
CA ILE A 48 -4.32 -2.44 -11.27
C ILE A 48 -4.98 -1.33 -12.09
N ARG A 49 -4.24 -0.69 -13.00
CA ARG A 49 -4.77 0.39 -13.86
C ARG A 49 -5.99 -0.07 -14.68
N ARG A 50 -5.98 -1.32 -15.16
CA ARG A 50 -7.06 -1.90 -15.96
C ARG A 50 -8.27 -2.31 -15.11
N ALA A 51 -8.02 -2.97 -13.98
CA ALA A 51 -9.06 -3.63 -13.19
C ALA A 51 -9.67 -2.73 -12.10
N MET A 52 -8.92 -1.74 -11.61
CA MET A 52 -9.37 -0.80 -10.58
C MET A 52 -9.75 0.54 -11.21
N GLY A 53 -10.96 0.99 -10.88
CA GLY A 53 -11.45 2.32 -11.24
C GLY A 53 -11.36 3.32 -10.09
N GLY A 54 -11.47 4.61 -10.42
CA GLY A 54 -11.49 5.71 -9.46
C GLY A 54 -10.09 6.12 -8.96
N THR A 55 -10.06 7.07 -8.03
CA THR A 55 -8.81 7.66 -7.52
C THR A 55 -7.87 6.62 -6.92
N SER A 56 -8.38 5.62 -6.20
CA SER A 56 -7.54 4.57 -5.60
C SER A 56 -6.74 3.79 -6.63
N GLY A 57 -7.35 3.40 -7.77
CA GLY A 57 -6.63 2.71 -8.84
C GLY A 57 -5.54 3.57 -9.47
N ILE A 58 -5.78 4.88 -9.61
CA ILE A 58 -4.76 5.83 -10.09
C ILE A 58 -3.59 5.92 -9.11
N ILE A 59 -3.89 6.02 -7.80
CA ILE A 59 -2.87 6.12 -6.76
C ILE A 59 -2.02 4.84 -6.68
N ASP A 60 -2.65 3.67 -6.70
CA ASP A 60 -1.94 2.38 -6.68
C ASP A 60 -1.10 2.19 -7.96
N THR A 61 -1.59 2.67 -9.10
CA THR A 61 -0.82 2.68 -10.35
C THR A 61 0.40 3.59 -10.28
N ILE A 62 0.25 4.78 -9.67
CA ILE A 62 1.38 5.71 -9.45
C ILE A 62 2.40 5.08 -8.52
N PHE A 63 1.94 4.43 -7.45
CA PHE A 63 2.79 3.68 -6.52
C PHE A 63 3.62 2.62 -7.28
N CYS A 64 2.97 1.74 -8.05
CA CYS A 64 3.67 0.71 -8.82
C CYS A 64 4.64 1.31 -9.86
N LYS A 65 4.26 2.40 -10.53
CA LYS A 65 5.13 3.00 -11.55
C LYS A 65 6.39 3.63 -10.96
N ALA A 66 6.28 4.23 -9.78
CA ALA A 66 7.43 4.77 -9.05
C ALA A 66 8.35 3.64 -8.56
N ALA A 67 7.80 2.56 -7.98
CA ALA A 67 8.57 1.38 -7.62
C ALA A 67 9.29 0.76 -8.82
N TYR A 68 8.61 0.58 -9.96
CA TYR A 68 9.22 0.13 -11.21
C TYR A 68 10.40 1.01 -11.59
N THR A 69 10.22 2.33 -11.57
CA THR A 69 11.25 3.29 -12.00
C THR A 69 12.49 3.20 -11.11
N GLN A 70 12.31 3.06 -9.79
CA GLN A 70 13.40 2.89 -8.84
C GLN A 70 14.12 1.54 -8.99
N LEU A 71 13.38 0.47 -9.31
CA LEU A 71 13.94 -0.89 -9.45
C LEU A 71 14.52 -1.17 -10.83
N LYS A 72 14.15 -0.41 -11.86
CA LYS A 72 14.57 -0.64 -13.25
C LYS A 72 16.09 -0.76 -13.43
N PRO A 73 16.95 0.02 -12.75
CA PRO A 73 18.40 -0.16 -12.83
C PRO A 73 18.91 -1.53 -12.35
N SER A 74 18.11 -2.26 -11.57
CA SER A 74 18.40 -3.62 -11.07
C SER A 74 17.73 -4.73 -11.89
N SER A 75 17.10 -4.39 -13.01
CA SER A 75 16.47 -5.37 -13.93
C SER A 75 17.47 -6.45 -14.35
N GLY A 76 17.04 -7.70 -14.35
CA GLY A 76 17.90 -8.88 -14.58
C GLY A 76 18.84 -9.26 -13.42
N SER A 77 18.74 -8.63 -12.25
CA SER A 77 19.58 -8.92 -11.08
C SER A 77 18.75 -9.06 -9.79
N VAL A 78 19.37 -9.61 -8.74
CA VAL A 78 18.71 -9.75 -7.43
C VAL A 78 18.57 -8.37 -6.78
N VAL A 79 17.34 -7.99 -6.46
CA VAL A 79 17.05 -6.74 -5.74
C VAL A 79 17.39 -6.91 -4.26
N MET A 80 18.30 -6.08 -3.77
CA MET A 80 18.75 -6.05 -2.39
C MET A 80 17.72 -5.38 -1.47
N PRO A 81 17.69 -5.71 -0.16
CA PRO A 81 16.73 -5.14 0.79
C PRO A 81 16.67 -3.60 0.82
N LYS A 82 17.82 -2.93 0.72
CA LYS A 82 17.89 -1.46 0.66
C LYS A 82 17.23 -0.89 -0.59
N GLN A 83 17.36 -1.57 -1.74
CA GLN A 83 16.72 -1.15 -2.99
C GLN A 83 15.20 -1.30 -2.94
N TRP A 84 14.69 -2.32 -2.23
CA TRP A 84 13.26 -2.42 -1.92
C TRP A 84 12.77 -1.27 -1.02
N ALA A 85 13.56 -0.88 -0.01
CA ALA A 85 13.22 0.25 0.86
C ALA A 85 13.23 1.58 0.09
N GLU A 86 14.20 1.79 -0.79
CA GLU A 86 14.26 2.94 -1.70
C GLU A 86 13.06 2.97 -2.65
N ALA A 87 12.66 1.82 -3.21
CA ALA A 87 11.48 1.72 -4.08
C ALA A 87 10.19 2.05 -3.33
N LEU A 88 10.05 1.61 -2.08
CA LEU A 88 8.94 2.00 -1.21
C LEU A 88 8.93 3.51 -0.96
N ALA A 89 10.08 4.09 -0.60
CA ALA A 89 10.21 5.53 -0.37
C ALA A 89 9.87 6.36 -1.62
N ALA A 90 10.37 5.96 -2.79
CA ALA A 90 10.05 6.60 -4.06
C ALA A 90 8.55 6.51 -4.39
N SER A 91 7.93 5.37 -4.11
CA SER A 91 6.49 5.17 -4.32
C SER A 91 5.65 6.06 -3.43
N ILE A 92 6.01 6.19 -2.16
CA ILE A 92 5.36 7.09 -1.21
C ILE A 92 5.51 8.54 -1.66
N ALA A 93 6.72 8.96 -2.05
CA ALA A 93 6.96 10.31 -2.54
C ALA A 93 6.10 10.65 -3.77
N ALA A 94 5.97 9.71 -4.71
CA ALA A 94 5.12 9.87 -5.88
C ALA A 94 3.63 9.96 -5.49
N VAL A 95 3.14 9.09 -4.61
CA VAL A 95 1.76 9.14 -4.14
C VAL A 95 1.46 10.43 -3.39
N THR A 96 2.35 10.90 -2.51
CA THR A 96 2.21 12.20 -1.83
C THR A 96 2.13 13.33 -2.85
N LYS A 97 3.05 13.36 -3.83
CA LYS A 97 3.12 14.41 -4.86
C LYS A 97 1.87 14.48 -5.73
N TYR A 98 1.43 13.33 -6.26
CA TYR A 98 0.34 13.30 -7.25
C TYR A 98 -1.05 13.09 -6.63
N GLY A 99 -1.11 12.53 -5.41
CA GLY A 99 -2.35 12.35 -4.67
C GLY A 99 -2.75 13.55 -3.81
N GLY A 100 -1.81 14.46 -3.50
CA GLY A 100 -2.07 15.69 -2.74
C GLY A 100 -2.42 15.46 -1.26
N ALA A 101 -2.25 14.24 -0.75
CA ALA A 101 -2.47 13.89 0.64
C ALA A 101 -1.16 13.98 1.44
N SER A 102 -1.28 14.22 2.74
CA SER A 102 -0.17 14.27 3.69
C SER A 102 -0.43 13.35 4.89
N ALA A 103 0.58 13.16 5.74
CA ALA A 103 0.41 12.50 7.02
C ALA A 103 -0.73 13.15 7.82
N GLY A 104 -1.57 12.33 8.46
CA GLY A 104 -2.73 12.76 9.23
C GLY A 104 -3.99 13.02 8.41
N TYR A 105 -3.95 12.88 7.07
CA TYR A 105 -5.11 13.18 6.21
C TYR A 105 -6.14 12.04 6.15
N ARG A 106 -5.87 10.95 6.89
CA ARG A 106 -6.70 9.75 6.95
C ARG A 106 -6.73 9.05 5.58
N THR A 107 -5.56 8.61 5.13
CA THR A 107 -5.35 7.95 3.83
C THR A 107 -4.36 6.80 3.94
N LEU A 108 -4.09 6.09 2.84
CA LEU A 108 -3.06 5.05 2.80
C LEU A 108 -1.65 5.52 3.21
N LEU A 109 -1.36 6.81 3.10
CA LEU A 109 -0.07 7.37 3.54
C LEU A 109 0.15 7.20 5.04
N ASP A 110 -0.93 7.18 5.83
CA ASP A 110 -0.87 6.98 7.27
C ASP A 110 -0.42 5.57 7.66
N ALA A 111 -0.51 4.60 6.74
CA ALA A 111 0.10 3.28 6.87
C ALA A 111 1.52 3.24 6.27
N LEU A 112 1.70 3.82 5.07
CA LEU A 112 2.96 3.69 4.33
C LEU A 112 4.13 4.49 4.92
N LEU A 113 3.89 5.69 5.42
CA LEU A 113 4.93 6.54 6.00
C LEU A 113 5.60 5.90 7.22
N PRO A 114 4.87 5.42 8.25
CA PRO A 114 5.51 4.74 9.38
C PRO A 114 6.19 3.44 8.96
N ALA A 115 5.62 2.68 8.01
CA ALA A 115 6.26 1.49 7.46
C ALA A 115 7.64 1.81 6.85
N SER A 116 7.67 2.78 5.92
CA SER A 116 8.91 3.19 5.27
C SER A 116 9.97 3.70 6.24
N SER A 117 9.56 4.48 7.26
CA SER A 117 10.46 4.96 8.31
C SER A 117 11.10 3.80 9.07
N VAL A 118 10.29 2.85 9.54
CA VAL A 118 10.78 1.69 10.32
C VAL A 118 11.66 0.78 9.45
N LEU A 119 11.27 0.53 8.20
CA LEU A 119 12.08 -0.30 7.30
C LEU A 119 13.47 0.30 7.09
N GLN A 120 13.56 1.60 6.81
CA GLN A 120 14.83 2.29 6.62
C GLN A 120 15.67 2.30 7.90
N GLU A 121 15.05 2.64 9.03
CA GLU A 121 15.72 2.64 10.34
C GLU A 121 16.36 1.28 10.64
N LYS A 122 15.58 0.19 10.53
CA LYS A 122 16.05 -1.16 10.86
C LYS A 122 17.13 -1.65 9.90
N LEU A 123 16.96 -1.44 8.59
CA LEU A 123 17.99 -1.82 7.62
C LEU A 123 19.29 -1.02 7.80
N ASN A 124 19.21 0.25 8.20
CA ASN A 124 20.40 1.08 8.48
C ASN A 124 21.09 0.66 9.78
N ALA A 125 20.34 0.16 10.76
CA ALA A 125 20.87 -0.41 11.99
C ALA A 125 21.49 -1.82 11.80
N GLY A 126 21.44 -2.38 10.59
CA GLY A 126 21.98 -3.72 10.29
C GLY A 126 21.08 -4.86 10.75
N GLU A 127 19.80 -4.59 11.04
CA GLU A 127 18.80 -5.61 11.37
C GLU A 127 18.64 -6.60 10.22
N ASN A 128 18.28 -7.84 10.55
CA ASN A 128 17.94 -8.84 9.55
C ASN A 128 16.82 -8.31 8.63
N PRO A 129 16.96 -8.36 7.29
CA PRO A 129 15.98 -7.80 6.36
C PRO A 129 14.54 -8.30 6.53
N ILE A 130 14.37 -9.56 6.91
CA ILE A 130 13.05 -10.17 7.10
C ILE A 130 12.43 -9.66 8.40
N THR A 131 13.20 -9.61 9.48
CA THR A 131 12.77 -8.99 10.75
C THR A 131 12.41 -7.52 10.54
N ALA A 132 13.25 -6.77 9.83
CA ALA A 132 13.00 -5.36 9.49
C ALA A 132 11.69 -5.19 8.70
N PHE A 133 11.41 -6.06 7.73
CA PHE A 133 10.17 -6.00 6.96
C PHE A 133 8.94 -6.35 7.81
N VAL A 134 9.04 -7.33 8.72
CA VAL A 134 7.94 -7.65 9.65
C VAL A 134 7.65 -6.47 10.57
N LEU A 135 8.66 -5.87 11.19
CA LEU A 135 8.51 -4.68 12.05
C LEU A 135 7.93 -3.49 11.27
N SER A 136 8.39 -3.28 10.04
CA SER A 136 7.82 -2.29 9.12
C SER A 136 6.33 -2.53 8.87
N SER A 137 5.93 -3.79 8.69
CA SER A 137 4.52 -4.13 8.47
C SER A 137 3.63 -3.93 9.70
N GLU A 138 4.18 -4.09 10.90
CA GLU A 138 3.48 -3.78 12.16
C GLU A 138 3.29 -2.28 12.33
N ALA A 139 4.28 -1.48 11.92
CA ALA A 139 4.17 -0.03 11.86
C ALA A 139 3.10 0.41 10.86
N ALA A 140 2.99 -0.26 9.71
CA ALA A 140 1.93 -0.01 8.72
C ALA A 140 0.54 -0.25 9.32
N LEU A 141 0.36 -1.39 9.98
CA LEU A 141 -0.91 -1.76 10.63
C LEU A 141 -1.28 -0.78 11.75
N THR A 142 -0.31 -0.41 12.58
CA THR A 142 -0.51 0.57 13.65
C THR A 142 -0.93 1.93 13.07
N GLY A 143 -0.25 2.40 12.03
CA GLY A 143 -0.59 3.63 11.33
C GLY A 143 -1.99 3.60 10.73
N ALA A 144 -2.37 2.49 10.09
CA ALA A 144 -3.70 2.29 9.56
C ALA A 144 -4.78 2.32 10.65
N GLU A 145 -4.58 1.66 11.80
CA GLU A 145 -5.54 1.68 12.92
C GLU A 145 -5.70 3.08 13.53
N LEU A 146 -4.62 3.86 13.60
CA LEU A 146 -4.64 5.23 14.14
C LEU A 146 -5.46 6.21 13.29
N THR A 147 -5.77 5.88 12.03
CA THR A 147 -6.63 6.71 11.18
C THR A 147 -8.02 6.96 11.80
N LYS A 148 -8.52 6.08 12.69
CA LYS A 148 -9.74 6.30 13.50
C LYS A 148 -9.71 7.61 14.29
N LYS A 149 -8.53 8.07 14.67
CA LYS A 149 -8.31 9.29 15.46
C LYS A 149 -8.04 10.52 14.59
N MET A 150 -8.11 10.39 13.26
CA MET A 150 -7.77 11.44 12.31
C MET A 150 -9.02 12.01 11.64
N GLN A 151 -8.97 13.31 11.35
CA GLN A 151 -9.97 13.96 10.51
C GLN A 151 -9.66 13.69 9.03
N ALA A 152 -10.65 13.26 8.26
CA ALA A 152 -10.49 13.10 6.83
C ALA A 152 -10.28 14.46 6.15
N GLN A 153 -9.15 14.60 5.45
CA GLN A 153 -8.83 15.81 4.66
C GLN A 153 -8.68 15.50 3.16
N ALA A 154 -8.63 14.22 2.79
CA ALA A 154 -8.52 13.78 1.41
C ALA A 154 -9.37 12.54 1.12
N GLY A 155 -9.66 12.33 -0.17
CA GLY A 155 -10.36 11.15 -0.66
C GLY A 155 -11.83 11.07 -0.22
N ARG A 156 -12.41 9.88 -0.40
CA ARG A 156 -13.84 9.63 -0.16
C ARG A 156 -14.23 9.64 1.32
N SER A 157 -13.26 9.49 2.21
CA SER A 157 -13.47 9.61 3.65
C SER A 157 -13.95 11.01 4.06
N THR A 158 -13.73 12.05 3.23
CA THR A 158 -14.25 13.42 3.47
C THR A 158 -15.78 13.53 3.37
N TYR A 159 -16.44 12.57 2.73
CA TYR A 159 -17.91 12.56 2.59
C TYR A 159 -18.63 11.86 3.75
N VAL A 160 -17.87 11.25 4.66
CA VAL A 160 -18.40 10.42 5.75
C VAL A 160 -18.41 11.23 7.04
N SER A 161 -19.43 11.02 7.89
CA SER A 161 -19.53 11.73 9.18
C SER A 161 -18.38 11.37 10.12
N SER A 162 -17.90 12.36 10.87
CA SER A 162 -16.85 12.19 11.89
C SER A 162 -17.20 11.12 12.93
N GLU A 163 -18.49 11.01 13.30
CA GLU A 163 -19.00 9.95 14.17
C GLU A 163 -18.64 8.56 13.62
N LEU A 164 -18.94 8.29 12.34
CA LEU A 164 -18.62 7.00 11.73
C LEU A 164 -17.10 6.82 11.59
N LEU A 165 -16.39 7.85 11.13
CA LEU A 165 -14.94 7.79 10.94
C LEU A 165 -14.19 7.43 12.23
N SER A 166 -14.72 7.77 13.40
CA SER A 166 -14.10 7.42 14.68
C SER A 166 -14.22 5.93 15.06
N THR A 167 -15.15 5.19 14.45
CA THR A 167 -15.42 3.78 14.75
C THR A 167 -14.67 2.80 13.85
N VAL A 168 -14.28 3.24 12.65
CA VAL A 168 -13.67 2.38 11.62
C VAL A 168 -12.38 3.02 11.10
N PRO A 169 -11.30 2.27 10.84
CA PRO A 169 -10.12 2.80 10.18
C PRO A 169 -10.40 3.23 8.73
N ASP A 170 -9.48 3.98 8.13
CA ASP A 170 -9.51 4.26 6.70
C ASP A 170 -9.34 2.98 5.89
N PRO A 171 -10.25 2.67 4.95
CA PRO A 171 -10.19 1.45 4.17
C PRO A 171 -8.94 1.38 3.27
N GLY A 172 -8.44 2.51 2.77
CA GLY A 172 -7.22 2.55 1.95
C GLY A 172 -5.98 2.23 2.79
N ALA A 173 -5.86 2.82 3.97
CA ALA A 173 -4.79 2.51 4.92
C ALA A 173 -4.80 1.04 5.36
N MET A 174 -5.97 0.50 5.70
CA MET A 174 -6.08 -0.90 6.12
C MET A 174 -5.73 -1.86 5.00
N ALA A 175 -6.19 -1.61 3.77
CA ALA A 175 -5.87 -2.47 2.66
C ALA A 175 -4.35 -2.50 2.37
N VAL A 176 -3.69 -1.34 2.42
CA VAL A 176 -2.24 -1.28 2.23
C VAL A 176 -1.47 -1.97 3.34
N ALA A 177 -1.83 -1.71 4.60
CA ALA A 177 -1.24 -2.41 5.73
C ALA A 177 -1.44 -3.93 5.62
N THR A 178 -2.60 -4.39 5.14
CA THR A 178 -2.94 -5.80 5.01
C THR A 178 -2.05 -6.51 4.00
N TRP A 179 -2.01 -6.04 2.74
CA TRP A 179 -1.18 -6.74 1.73
C TRP A 179 0.31 -6.65 2.06
N TYR A 180 0.75 -5.53 2.64
CA TYR A 180 2.14 -5.33 3.04
C TYR A 180 2.55 -6.29 4.17
N ARG A 181 1.68 -6.49 5.16
CA ARG A 181 1.85 -7.49 6.23
C ARG A 181 1.84 -8.91 5.71
N VAL A 182 0.91 -9.25 4.82
CA VAL A 182 0.87 -10.59 4.21
C VAL A 182 2.17 -10.89 3.46
N ALA A 183 2.69 -9.93 2.70
CA ALA A 183 3.98 -10.07 2.02
C ALA A 183 5.15 -10.30 3.00
N ALA A 184 5.21 -9.53 4.09
CA ALA A 184 6.25 -9.69 5.11
C ALA A 184 6.19 -11.07 5.79
N LEU A 185 4.99 -11.52 6.17
CA LEU A 185 4.79 -12.82 6.82
C LEU A 185 5.07 -14.00 5.87
N ALA A 186 4.72 -13.88 4.59
CA ALA A 186 5.02 -14.90 3.59
C ALA A 186 6.54 -15.09 3.41
N LEU A 187 7.31 -14.00 3.39
CA LEU A 187 8.77 -14.08 3.37
C LEU A 187 9.31 -14.66 4.68
N GLN A 188 8.80 -14.23 5.84
CA GLN A 188 9.22 -14.79 7.11
C GLN A 188 8.99 -16.31 7.17
N GLN A 189 7.86 -16.80 6.65
CA GLN A 189 7.58 -18.23 6.59
C GLN A 189 8.57 -18.96 5.67
N LYS A 190 8.82 -18.42 4.46
CA LYS A 190 9.71 -19.01 3.45
C LYS A 190 11.17 -19.16 3.92
N TYR A 191 11.65 -18.28 4.78
CA TYR A 191 13.04 -18.30 5.27
C TYR A 191 13.17 -18.81 6.71
N LYS A 192 12.06 -19.21 7.36
CA LYS A 192 12.06 -19.99 8.60
C LYS A 192 12.10 -21.51 8.34
N SER A 193 11.62 -21.94 7.17
CA SER A 193 11.71 -23.32 6.65
C SER A 193 13.05 -23.59 5.98
#